data_AF-A0A059WUK8-F1
#
_entry.id   AF-A0A059WUK8-F1
#
_cell.length_a   1.000
_cell.length_b   1.000
_cell.length_c   1.000
_cell.angle_alpha   90.00
_cell.angle_beta   90.00
_cell.angle_gamma   90.00
#
_symmetry.space_group_name_H-M   'P 1'
#
loop_
_entity.id
_entity.type
_entity.pdbx_description
1 polymer ?
#
loop_
_entity_poly.entity_id
_entity_poly.type
_entity_poly.pdbx_seq_one_letter_code
_entity_poly.pdbx_strand_id
1 'polypeptide(L)'
;QRTLNPSPTPAATPTPTPAQIDPAQIDPDAPPVAPEINIPVRPLPSIDRIGVDNANQLPLTLREAIALALKNNNDIDSSRIDVKIAEFSLKAARSVYDPLFTSDNFYENRTTPTASTVSGGANGAIKQTFYSHSSGLGGFSPFAGGSYQANFAASKNVTNNLFATLNPQFPSSLGITYTQPLLRGLRFDQNRLNIEIAKKNVTLSDVEFRRIATEIIAQVEQSYWDLAFALKNLQVQIEAVKQARLQLESNQRLVKQGVLAPIEITAAEVQVTTFEQNVYIAQEAITRAENTLKTLLLPNRTAELWGRPLTPVTPVDLEVPQITLQDSIADALKNRPELTQAQINLEKNRISTRYFRELTKPEVNLYGAYTGAGLAGTNTGVGNSPPPDILIGGIGTSLSNLFGQAFPTYRVGVTISIPLRNGVAKANLGASLAEGNQIEVQQKKTEQGVEAEVRNALQALRSAEARLNAAIAARDAAEKLYASEERQFRAGTSTVFLVQQRQNELVAARGNELLAQTALNKAISE
;
A
#
# COMPACT_ATOMS: atom_id res chain seq x y z
N GLN A 1 -54.61 37.95 51.50
CA GLN A 1 -53.17 38.29 51.48
C GLN A 1 -52.52 37.28 50.53
N ARG A 2 -51.92 37.57 49.38
CA ARG A 2 -51.42 38.78 48.71
C ARG A 2 -51.57 38.50 47.20
N THR A 3 -52.21 39.39 46.46
CA THR A 3 -52.19 39.43 44.99
C THR A 3 -50.88 40.07 44.52
N LEU A 4 -50.20 39.49 43.54
CA LEU A 4 -49.15 40.17 42.78
C LEU A 4 -49.29 39.87 41.29
N ASN A 5 -49.44 40.98 40.57
CA ASN A 5 -49.66 41.15 39.14
C ASN A 5 -48.50 40.65 38.26
N PRO A 6 -48.76 40.40 36.96
CA PRO A 6 -47.72 40.14 35.97
C PRO A 6 -46.87 41.41 35.70
N SER A 7 -45.57 41.17 35.51
CA SER A 7 -44.54 42.18 35.23
C SER A 7 -44.79 42.96 33.93
N PRO A 8 -44.52 44.27 33.89
CA PRO A 8 -44.67 45.09 32.70
C PRO A 8 -43.45 45.01 31.76
N THR A 9 -43.74 45.14 30.47
CA THR A 9 -42.82 45.35 29.34
C THR A 9 -41.88 46.55 29.60
N PRO A 10 -40.57 46.46 29.30
CA PRO A 10 -39.70 47.63 29.34
C PRO A 10 -39.99 48.55 28.15
N ALA A 11 -40.32 49.80 28.45
CA ALA A 11 -40.44 50.89 27.50
C ALA A 11 -39.06 51.29 26.94
N ALA A 12 -39.06 51.77 25.70
CA ALA A 12 -37.87 52.28 25.01
C ALA A 12 -37.19 53.41 25.80
N THR A 13 -35.89 53.28 26.01
CA THR A 13 -35.03 54.34 26.55
C THR A 13 -34.80 55.40 25.46
N PRO A 14 -34.97 56.70 25.74
CA PRO A 14 -34.65 57.75 24.78
C PRO A 14 -33.14 57.85 24.55
N THR A 15 -32.75 58.02 23.29
CA THR A 15 -31.41 58.34 22.80
C THR A 15 -30.81 59.53 23.57
N PRO A 16 -29.57 59.46 24.08
CA PRO A 16 -28.91 60.65 24.61
C PRO A 16 -28.54 61.59 23.45
N THR A 17 -28.98 62.84 23.56
CA THR A 17 -28.52 63.98 22.75
C THR A 17 -26.98 64.09 22.83
N PRO A 18 -26.27 64.42 21.74
CA PRO A 18 -24.82 64.61 21.80
C PRO A 18 -24.48 65.72 22.79
N ALA A 19 -23.58 65.43 23.73
CA ALA A 19 -22.99 66.47 24.57
C ALA A 19 -22.16 67.41 23.68
N GLN A 20 -22.53 68.68 23.67
CA GLN A 20 -21.76 69.74 23.05
C GLN A 20 -20.46 69.91 23.87
N ILE A 21 -19.33 69.52 23.28
CA ILE A 21 -18.01 69.66 23.90
C ILE A 21 -17.63 71.13 23.79
N ASP A 22 -17.51 71.81 24.93
CA ASP A 22 -17.06 73.19 25.03
C ASP A 22 -15.55 73.25 24.67
N PRO A 23 -15.07 74.15 23.77
CA PRO A 23 -13.68 74.12 23.28
C PRO A 23 -12.60 74.52 24.31
N ALA A 24 -12.93 74.69 25.58
CA ALA A 24 -12.06 75.34 26.57
C ALA A 24 -11.51 74.42 27.69
N GLN A 25 -11.61 73.09 27.57
CA GLN A 25 -10.92 72.16 28.47
C GLN A 25 -10.17 71.09 27.67
N ILE A 26 -9.04 71.49 27.10
CA ILE A 26 -7.99 70.56 26.68
C ILE A 26 -7.24 70.18 27.95
N ASP A 27 -7.36 68.93 28.36
CA ASP A 27 -6.53 68.32 29.41
C ASP A 27 -5.06 68.42 28.97
N PRO A 28 -4.18 69.10 29.75
CA PRO A 28 -2.78 69.25 29.38
C PRO A 28 -1.96 67.95 29.47
N ASP A 29 -2.52 66.85 29.98
CA ASP A 29 -1.86 65.54 30.11
C ASP A 29 -2.33 64.48 29.07
N ALA A 30 -2.90 64.90 27.94
CA ALA A 30 -3.10 63.98 26.82
C ALA A 30 -1.73 63.39 26.39
N PRO A 31 -1.57 62.05 26.34
CA PRO A 31 -0.30 61.45 25.95
C PRO A 31 0.11 61.97 24.57
N PRO A 32 1.41 62.27 24.35
CA PRO A 32 1.87 62.85 23.11
C PRO A 32 1.41 62.01 21.93
N VAL A 33 0.88 62.68 20.89
CA VAL A 33 0.58 62.08 19.59
C VAL A 33 1.79 61.24 19.20
N ALA A 34 1.57 59.93 19.01
CA ALA A 34 2.65 59.01 18.65
C ALA A 34 3.42 59.59 17.45
N PRO A 35 4.76 59.55 17.45
CA PRO A 35 5.57 60.09 16.36
C PRO A 35 5.07 59.52 15.02
N GLU A 36 5.06 60.33 13.95
CA GLU A 36 4.66 59.91 12.60
C GLU A 36 5.45 58.66 12.19
N ILE A 37 4.85 57.48 12.39
CA ILE A 37 5.42 56.22 11.91
C ILE A 37 5.13 56.16 10.41
N ASN A 38 6.07 56.66 9.61
CA ASN A 38 6.02 56.55 8.16
C ASN A 38 6.39 55.10 7.77
N ILE A 39 5.39 54.28 7.43
CA ILE A 39 5.61 52.92 6.95
C ILE A 39 5.91 53.00 5.45
N PRO A 40 7.12 52.66 4.98
CA PRO A 40 7.46 52.76 3.56
C PRO A 40 6.58 51.82 2.73
N VAL A 41 5.88 52.38 1.72
CA VAL A 41 5.10 51.61 0.75
C VAL A 41 6.05 50.72 -0.05
N ARG A 42 5.95 49.40 0.13
CA ARG A 42 6.78 48.42 -0.57
C ARG A 42 6.25 48.17 -1.99
N PRO A 43 7.09 47.84 -2.99
CA PRO A 43 6.61 47.38 -4.29
C PRO A 43 5.73 46.13 -4.12
N LEU A 44 4.86 45.85 -5.12
CA LEU A 44 4.05 44.62 -5.09
C LEU A 44 4.98 43.40 -4.90
N PRO A 45 4.60 42.43 -4.05
CA PRO A 45 5.39 41.22 -3.87
C PRO A 45 5.65 40.55 -5.22
N SER A 46 6.91 40.18 -5.49
CA SER A 46 7.28 39.46 -6.70
C SER A 46 6.53 38.12 -6.75
N ILE A 47 6.06 37.73 -7.93
CA ILE A 47 5.40 36.42 -8.16
C ILE A 47 6.45 35.29 -8.23
N ASP A 48 7.74 35.65 -8.19
CA ASP A 48 8.85 34.72 -8.30
C ASP A 48 8.92 33.78 -7.08
N ARG A 49 9.01 32.48 -7.39
CA ARG A 49 9.07 31.41 -6.40
C ARG A 49 10.43 30.74 -6.47
N ILE A 50 10.94 30.34 -5.32
CA ILE A 50 12.27 29.72 -5.21
C ILE A 50 12.28 28.41 -6.00
N GLY A 51 13.24 28.27 -6.91
CA GLY A 51 13.47 27.03 -7.67
C GLY A 51 12.46 26.76 -8.79
N VAL A 52 11.63 27.73 -9.17
CA VAL A 52 10.64 27.59 -10.25
C VAL A 52 10.85 28.67 -11.32
N ASP A 53 10.94 28.24 -12.58
CA ASP A 53 10.99 29.15 -13.72
C ASP A 53 9.57 29.52 -14.18
N ASN A 54 9.09 30.67 -13.73
CA ASN A 54 7.77 31.22 -14.07
C ASN A 54 7.57 31.47 -15.58
N ALA A 55 8.64 31.51 -16.40
CA ALA A 55 8.53 31.67 -17.84
C ALA A 55 8.10 30.39 -18.58
N ASN A 56 8.24 29.21 -17.95
CA ASN A 56 8.00 27.91 -18.59
C ASN A 56 6.87 27.11 -17.90
N GLN A 57 5.68 27.71 -17.85
CA GLN A 57 4.47 27.10 -17.27
C GLN A 57 4.03 25.85 -18.07
N LEU A 58 3.68 24.79 -17.34
CA LEU A 58 3.05 23.60 -17.90
C LEU A 58 1.54 23.64 -17.60
N PRO A 59 0.68 23.89 -18.60
CA PRO A 59 -0.75 23.69 -18.44
C PRO A 59 -1.02 22.19 -18.26
N LEU A 60 -1.83 21.83 -17.27
CA LEU A 60 -2.12 20.44 -16.93
C LEU A 60 -3.62 20.26 -16.67
N THR A 61 -4.24 19.33 -17.39
CA THR A 61 -5.62 18.90 -17.10
C THR A 61 -5.62 17.83 -16.01
N LEU A 62 -6.77 17.63 -15.35
CA LEU A 62 -6.92 16.61 -14.32
C LEU A 62 -6.65 15.20 -14.87
N ARG A 63 -7.16 14.93 -16.08
CA ARG A 63 -6.96 13.65 -16.76
C ARG A 63 -5.48 13.39 -17.08
N GLU A 64 -4.73 14.41 -17.51
CA GLU A 64 -3.29 14.29 -17.73
C GLU A 64 -2.53 14.09 -16.42
N ALA A 65 -2.92 14.77 -15.34
CA ALA A 65 -2.35 14.55 -14.02
C ALA A 65 -2.54 13.08 -13.57
N ILE A 66 -3.76 12.54 -13.69
CA ILE A 66 -4.04 11.14 -13.39
C ILE A 66 -3.20 10.20 -14.26
N ALA A 67 -3.11 10.47 -15.57
CA ALA A 67 -2.31 9.64 -16.49
C ALA A 67 -0.81 9.67 -16.15
N LEU A 68 -0.27 10.82 -15.75
CA LEU A 68 1.11 10.94 -15.29
C LEU A 68 1.34 10.19 -13.98
N ALA A 69 0.41 10.30 -13.02
CA ALA A 69 0.49 9.56 -11.76
C ALA A 69 0.46 8.04 -12.00
N LEU A 70 -0.51 7.53 -12.77
CA LEU A 70 -0.61 6.10 -13.10
C LEU A 70 0.63 5.54 -13.80
N LYS A 71 1.38 6.39 -14.49
CA LYS A 71 2.59 6.02 -15.22
C LYS A 71 3.86 6.10 -14.38
N ASN A 72 3.97 7.09 -13.49
CA ASN A 72 5.23 7.45 -12.85
C ASN A 72 5.22 7.30 -11.32
N ASN A 73 4.05 7.13 -10.69
CA ASN A 73 3.96 7.07 -9.24
C ASN A 73 4.66 5.82 -8.71
N ASN A 74 5.58 6.02 -7.77
CA ASN A 74 6.43 4.96 -7.24
C ASN A 74 5.66 3.93 -6.40
N ASP A 75 4.55 4.30 -5.76
CA ASP A 75 3.73 3.36 -4.97
C ASP A 75 2.96 2.40 -5.90
N ILE A 76 2.44 2.92 -7.02
CA ILE A 76 1.83 2.11 -8.08
C ILE A 76 2.86 1.16 -8.69
N ASP A 77 4.07 1.66 -9.00
CA ASP A 77 5.13 0.82 -9.56
C ASP A 77 5.65 -0.23 -8.56
N SER A 78 5.74 0.12 -7.27
CA SER A 78 6.04 -0.85 -6.20
C SER A 78 5.00 -1.95 -6.16
N SER A 79 3.71 -1.58 -6.15
CA SER A 79 2.62 -2.56 -6.13
C SER A 79 2.60 -3.43 -7.41
N ARG A 80 2.94 -2.87 -8.57
CA ARG A 80 3.13 -3.62 -9.82
C ARG A 80 4.26 -4.65 -9.70
N ILE A 81 5.34 -4.32 -8.99
CA ILE A 81 6.44 -5.27 -8.69
C ILE A 81 5.95 -6.36 -7.74
N ASP A 82 5.13 -6.05 -6.74
CA ASP A 82 4.57 -7.04 -5.81
C ASP A 82 3.72 -8.09 -6.53
N VAL A 83 2.95 -7.69 -7.55
CA VAL A 83 2.24 -8.64 -8.42
C VAL A 83 3.21 -9.60 -9.10
N LYS A 84 4.33 -9.10 -9.65
CA LYS A 84 5.37 -9.96 -10.26
C LYS A 84 6.04 -10.88 -9.23
N ILE A 85 6.29 -10.40 -8.02
CA ILE A 85 6.82 -11.22 -6.92
C ILE A 85 5.84 -12.36 -6.60
N ALA A 86 4.53 -12.09 -6.57
CA ALA A 86 3.51 -13.11 -6.36
C ALA A 86 3.48 -14.13 -7.51
N GLU A 87 3.65 -13.71 -8.77
CA GLU A 87 3.75 -14.60 -9.93
C GLU A 87 4.97 -15.53 -9.85
N PHE A 88 6.14 -15.00 -9.48
CA PHE A 88 7.34 -15.82 -9.24
C PHE A 88 7.16 -16.75 -8.05
N SER A 89 6.45 -16.32 -7.00
CA SER A 89 6.11 -17.18 -5.86
C SER A 89 5.19 -18.34 -6.28
N LEU A 90 4.23 -18.10 -7.17
CA LEU A 90 3.41 -19.15 -7.78
C LEU A 90 4.25 -20.10 -8.65
N LYS A 91 5.21 -19.56 -9.42
CA LYS A 91 6.14 -20.39 -10.21
C LYS A 91 6.97 -21.28 -9.29
N ALA A 92 7.52 -20.74 -8.21
CA ALA A 92 8.27 -21.50 -7.20
C ALA A 92 7.40 -22.60 -6.55
N ALA A 93 6.14 -22.30 -6.22
CA ALA A 93 5.21 -23.31 -5.69
C ALA A 93 4.94 -24.45 -6.69
N ARG A 94 4.91 -24.17 -8.00
CA ARG A 94 4.76 -25.19 -9.06
C ARG A 94 6.03 -26.02 -9.27
N SER A 95 7.20 -25.45 -9.02
CA SER A 95 8.50 -26.13 -9.10
C SER A 95 8.70 -27.25 -8.07
N VAL A 96 7.76 -27.46 -7.15
CA VAL A 96 7.75 -28.66 -6.30
C VAL A 96 7.72 -29.98 -7.09
N TYR A 97 7.27 -29.93 -8.36
CA TYR A 97 7.27 -31.08 -9.27
C TYR A 97 8.53 -31.20 -10.11
N ASP A 98 9.46 -30.25 -10.03
CA ASP A 98 10.74 -30.33 -10.73
C ASP A 98 11.61 -31.41 -10.04
N PRO A 99 12.22 -32.34 -10.79
CA PRO A 99 13.04 -33.38 -10.20
C PRO A 99 14.29 -32.80 -9.55
N LEU A 100 14.60 -33.27 -8.35
CA LEU A 100 15.82 -32.95 -7.62
C LEU A 100 16.88 -34.02 -7.90
N PHE A 101 18.00 -33.60 -8.49
CA PHE A 101 19.20 -34.42 -8.58
C PHE A 101 20.13 -34.13 -7.39
N THR A 102 20.55 -35.17 -6.68
CA THR A 102 21.53 -35.08 -5.60
C THR A 102 22.76 -35.91 -5.96
N SER A 103 23.95 -35.47 -5.55
CA SER A 103 25.15 -36.28 -5.66
C SER A 103 26.03 -36.06 -4.43
N ASP A 104 26.31 -37.14 -3.73
CA ASP A 104 27.11 -37.18 -2.52
C ASP A 104 28.32 -38.06 -2.77
N ASN A 105 29.51 -37.49 -2.57
CA ASN A 105 30.77 -38.14 -2.83
C ASN A 105 31.66 -37.94 -1.61
N PHE A 106 32.10 -39.03 -0.99
CA PHE A 106 32.94 -38.92 0.19
C PHE A 106 34.00 -40.01 0.27
N TYR A 107 35.08 -39.64 0.94
CA TYR A 107 36.15 -40.52 1.36
C TYR A 107 36.09 -40.65 2.88
N GLU A 108 35.96 -41.86 3.38
CA GLU A 108 35.96 -42.14 4.81
C GLU A 108 37.04 -43.17 5.12
N ASN A 109 37.93 -42.85 6.07
CA ASN A 109 38.86 -43.80 6.63
C ASN A 109 38.50 -44.03 8.09
N ARG A 110 37.95 -45.20 8.38
CA ARG A 110 37.42 -45.58 9.68
C ARG A 110 38.26 -46.68 10.30
N THR A 111 38.75 -46.44 11.52
CA THR A 111 39.44 -47.45 12.31
C THR A 111 38.57 -47.82 13.51
N THR A 112 38.09 -49.06 13.55
CA THR A 112 37.21 -49.56 14.61
C THR A 112 37.94 -50.66 15.40
N PRO A 113 38.05 -50.55 16.73
CA PRO A 113 38.63 -51.61 17.54
C PRO A 113 37.74 -52.87 17.47
N THR A 114 38.34 -54.05 17.42
CA THR A 114 37.62 -55.32 17.35
C THR A 114 38.21 -56.32 18.32
N ALA A 115 37.36 -56.97 19.11
CA ALA A 115 37.73 -58.04 20.03
C ALA A 115 37.61 -59.43 19.38
N SER A 116 37.08 -59.52 18.16
CA SER A 116 36.85 -60.81 17.47
C SER A 116 38.14 -61.35 16.88
N THR A 117 38.48 -62.59 17.22
CA THR A 117 39.63 -63.33 16.67
C THR A 117 39.40 -63.85 15.25
N VAL A 118 38.15 -63.86 14.77
CA VAL A 118 37.73 -64.39 13.45
C VAL A 118 37.19 -63.31 12.50
N SER A 119 37.24 -62.04 12.91
CA SER A 119 36.81 -60.88 12.12
C SER A 119 37.77 -59.69 12.34
N GLY A 120 38.98 -59.98 12.82
CA GLY A 120 39.95 -58.99 13.29
C GLY A 120 41.03 -58.62 12.27
N GLY A 121 41.47 -57.36 12.30
CA GLY A 121 42.76 -56.97 11.71
C GLY A 121 43.92 -57.39 12.63
N ALA A 122 45.12 -57.58 12.06
CA ALA A 122 46.30 -58.10 12.77
C ALA A 122 46.68 -57.35 14.07
N ASN A 123 46.23 -56.10 14.24
CA ASN A 123 46.58 -55.22 15.35
C ASN A 123 45.39 -54.90 16.29
N GLY A 124 44.37 -55.75 16.37
CA GLY A 124 43.20 -55.53 17.26
C GLY A 124 42.23 -54.43 16.81
N ALA A 125 42.41 -53.92 15.59
CA ALA A 125 41.54 -52.92 14.97
C ALA A 125 41.34 -53.20 13.48
N ILE A 126 40.12 -52.95 12.99
CA ILE A 126 39.77 -53.00 11.58
C ILE A 126 39.87 -51.59 11.03
N LYS A 127 40.74 -51.40 10.04
CA LYS A 127 40.82 -50.19 9.24
C LYS A 127 40.05 -50.43 7.96
N GLN A 128 39.02 -49.62 7.73
CA GLN A 128 38.21 -49.61 6.52
C GLN A 128 38.37 -48.26 5.82
N THR A 129 38.60 -48.32 4.52
CA THR A 129 38.65 -47.14 3.67
C THR A 129 37.53 -47.24 2.64
N PHE A 130 36.63 -46.27 2.68
CA PHE A 130 35.47 -46.14 1.80
C PHE A 130 35.69 -45.01 0.82
N TYR A 131 35.54 -45.30 -0.47
CA TYR A 131 35.31 -44.29 -1.49
C TYR A 131 33.87 -44.47 -1.94
N SER A 132 32.99 -43.56 -1.56
CA SER A 132 31.56 -43.68 -1.79
C SER A 132 31.10 -42.61 -2.78
N HIS A 133 30.31 -43.06 -3.75
CA HIS A 133 29.57 -42.22 -4.67
C HIS A 133 28.09 -42.60 -4.56
N SER A 134 27.23 -41.64 -4.30
CA SER A 134 25.79 -41.81 -4.42
C SER A 134 25.19 -40.67 -5.22
N SER A 135 24.31 -41.00 -6.15
CA SER A 135 23.55 -40.03 -6.92
C SER A 135 22.07 -40.38 -6.83
N GLY A 136 21.23 -39.38 -6.57
CA GLY A 136 19.80 -39.52 -6.41
C GLY A 136 19.05 -38.66 -7.41
N LEU A 137 17.90 -39.14 -7.87
CA LEU A 137 16.90 -38.36 -8.59
C LEU A 137 15.57 -38.59 -7.89
N GLY A 138 14.95 -37.55 -7.36
CA GLY A 138 13.67 -37.66 -6.66
C GLY A 138 12.72 -36.53 -7.00
N GLY A 139 11.43 -36.77 -6.85
CA GLY A 139 10.42 -35.75 -7.10
C GLY A 139 9.01 -36.21 -6.78
N PHE A 140 8.08 -35.28 -6.94
CA PHE A 140 6.65 -35.52 -6.80
C PHE A 140 5.99 -35.65 -8.18
N SER A 141 5.03 -36.54 -8.30
CA SER A 141 4.15 -36.62 -9.46
C SER A 141 3.09 -35.52 -9.36
N PRO A 142 2.84 -34.75 -10.43
CA PRO A 142 1.73 -33.80 -10.45
C PRO A 142 0.37 -34.51 -10.37
N PHE A 143 0.33 -35.79 -10.75
CA PHE A 143 -0.87 -36.61 -10.74
C PHE A 143 -0.96 -37.42 -9.45
N ALA A 144 -2.16 -37.43 -8.86
CA ALA A 144 -2.52 -38.28 -7.74
C ALA A 144 -1.61 -38.22 -6.47
N GLY A 145 -0.75 -37.22 -6.29
CA GLY A 145 0.07 -37.06 -5.07
C GLY A 145 1.22 -38.08 -4.94
N GLY A 146 1.57 -38.77 -6.03
CA GLY A 146 2.65 -39.76 -6.03
C GLY A 146 4.02 -39.13 -5.79
N SER A 147 4.98 -39.93 -5.34
CA SER A 147 6.39 -39.55 -5.26
C SER A 147 7.27 -40.66 -5.83
N TYR A 148 8.38 -40.26 -6.44
CA TYR A 148 9.35 -41.18 -7.02
C TYR A 148 10.76 -40.83 -6.54
N GLN A 149 11.59 -41.86 -6.43
CA GLN A 149 12.99 -41.70 -6.10
C GLN A 149 13.80 -42.80 -6.79
N ALA A 150 14.91 -42.43 -7.41
CA ALA A 150 15.91 -43.33 -7.96
C ALA A 150 17.25 -42.99 -7.34
N ASN A 151 17.86 -43.92 -6.62
CA ASN A 151 19.14 -43.75 -5.96
C ASN A 151 20.13 -44.77 -6.52
N PHE A 152 21.22 -44.29 -7.08
CA PHE A 152 22.36 -45.09 -7.46
C PHE A 152 23.46 -44.89 -6.42
N ALA A 153 24.05 -45.97 -5.94
CA ALA A 153 25.21 -45.91 -5.08
C ALA A 153 26.27 -46.90 -5.57
N ALA A 154 27.53 -46.48 -5.52
CA ALA A 154 28.67 -47.35 -5.75
C ALA A 154 29.77 -46.95 -4.76
N SER A 155 30.44 -47.95 -4.20
CA SER A 155 31.60 -47.68 -3.35
C SER A 155 32.74 -48.65 -3.61
N LYS A 156 33.95 -48.22 -3.26
CA LYS A 156 35.12 -49.07 -3.13
C LYS A 156 35.46 -49.16 -1.65
N ASN A 157 35.35 -50.36 -1.11
CA ASN A 157 35.66 -50.63 0.29
C ASN A 157 36.94 -51.44 0.36
N VAL A 158 37.97 -50.86 0.97
CA VAL A 158 39.23 -51.52 1.30
C VAL A 158 39.21 -51.84 2.78
N THR A 159 39.54 -53.05 3.18
CA THR A 159 39.62 -53.45 4.59
C THR A 159 40.94 -54.13 4.89
N ASN A 160 41.42 -54.06 6.12
CA ASN A 160 42.55 -54.87 6.59
C ASN A 160 42.11 -56.17 7.31
N ASN A 161 40.81 -56.52 7.26
CA ASN A 161 40.31 -57.75 7.86
C ASN A 161 40.95 -58.97 7.16
N LEU A 162 41.62 -59.82 7.95
CA LEU A 162 42.33 -61.01 7.48
C LEU A 162 41.39 -62.07 6.89
N PHE A 163 40.10 -62.03 7.23
CA PHE A 163 39.08 -62.98 6.79
C PHE A 163 38.25 -62.47 5.59
N ALA A 164 38.60 -61.32 5.01
CA ALA A 164 37.89 -60.79 3.85
C ALA A 164 38.26 -61.57 2.58
N THR A 165 37.33 -62.36 2.05
CA THR A 165 37.49 -63.15 0.82
C THR A 165 37.58 -62.30 -0.45
N LEU A 166 36.93 -61.13 -0.45
CA LEU A 166 36.98 -60.13 -1.53
C LEU A 166 37.51 -58.80 -0.97
N ASN A 167 38.67 -58.35 -1.43
CA ASN A 167 39.27 -57.09 -1.00
C ASN A 167 40.26 -56.54 -2.04
N PRO A 168 40.11 -55.30 -2.53
CA PRO A 168 38.98 -54.40 -2.29
C PRO A 168 37.67 -54.97 -2.84
N GLN A 169 36.55 -54.60 -2.22
CA GLN A 169 35.21 -54.91 -2.71
C GLN A 169 34.54 -53.65 -3.26
N PHE A 170 33.72 -53.83 -4.28
CA PHE A 170 33.02 -52.78 -5.01
C PHE A 170 31.51 -53.01 -4.96
N PRO A 171 30.82 -52.78 -3.82
CA PRO A 171 29.36 -52.88 -3.81
C PRO A 171 28.76 -51.72 -4.62
N SER A 172 27.72 -52.03 -5.38
CA SER A 172 26.90 -51.07 -6.10
C SER A 172 25.41 -51.40 -5.92
N SER A 173 24.56 -50.40 -5.99
CA SER A 173 23.11 -50.57 -5.90
C SER A 173 22.37 -49.52 -6.72
N LEU A 174 21.22 -49.93 -7.25
CA LEU A 174 20.26 -49.05 -7.90
C LEU A 174 18.90 -49.31 -7.25
N GLY A 175 18.43 -48.37 -6.45
CA GLY A 175 17.13 -48.40 -5.81
C GLY A 175 16.15 -47.47 -6.51
N ILE A 176 15.05 -47.97 -7.03
CA ILE A 176 13.94 -47.18 -7.57
C ILE A 176 12.71 -47.42 -6.71
N THR A 177 12.15 -46.37 -6.15
CA THR A 177 10.95 -46.40 -5.31
C THR A 177 9.88 -45.49 -5.90
N TYR A 178 8.64 -45.97 -5.93
CA TYR A 178 7.46 -45.20 -6.27
C TYR A 178 6.41 -45.38 -5.17
N THR A 179 5.92 -44.28 -4.61
CA THR A 179 4.87 -44.28 -3.59
C THR A 179 3.65 -43.52 -4.11
N GLN A 180 2.50 -44.19 -4.11
CA GLN A 180 1.22 -43.66 -4.57
C GLN A 180 0.23 -43.65 -3.39
N PRO A 181 -0.17 -42.47 -2.87
CA PRO A 181 -1.28 -42.41 -1.94
C PRO A 181 -2.57 -42.84 -2.65
N LEU A 182 -3.36 -43.67 -1.99
CA LEU A 182 -4.63 -44.22 -2.49
C LEU A 182 -5.86 -43.57 -1.83
N LEU A 183 -5.70 -43.00 -0.63
CA LEU A 183 -6.79 -42.30 0.09
C LEU A 183 -6.38 -40.88 0.46
N ARG A 184 -5.75 -40.67 1.64
CA ARG A 184 -5.22 -39.37 2.05
C ARG A 184 -4.12 -38.91 1.10
N GLY A 185 -4.26 -37.73 0.53
CA GLY A 185 -3.27 -37.14 -0.41
C GLY A 185 -3.50 -37.49 -1.89
N LEU A 186 -4.42 -38.40 -2.23
CA LEU A 186 -4.71 -38.76 -3.62
C LEU A 186 -5.30 -37.57 -4.41
N ARG A 187 -6.39 -37.00 -3.89
CA ARG A 187 -7.15 -35.92 -4.55
C ARG A 187 -6.59 -34.53 -4.25
N PHE A 188 -6.18 -34.29 -3.01
CA PHE A 188 -5.64 -33.00 -2.58
C PHE A 188 -4.56 -33.22 -1.53
N ASP A 189 -3.36 -32.72 -1.79
CA ASP A 189 -2.17 -32.86 -0.97
C ASP A 189 -1.62 -31.48 -0.56
N GLN A 190 -0.56 -31.47 0.25
CA GLN A 190 0.07 -30.22 0.71
C GLN A 190 0.64 -29.39 -0.46
N ASN A 191 1.19 -30.05 -1.48
CA ASN A 191 1.77 -29.38 -2.63
C ASN A 191 0.69 -28.65 -3.45
N ARG A 192 -0.47 -29.29 -3.70
CA ARG A 192 -1.62 -28.63 -4.35
C ARG A 192 -2.20 -27.52 -3.48
N LEU A 193 -2.27 -27.69 -2.15
CA LEU A 193 -2.67 -26.61 -1.25
C LEU A 193 -1.80 -25.37 -1.46
N ASN A 194 -0.47 -25.54 -1.42
CA ASN A 194 0.48 -24.44 -1.60
C ASN A 194 0.32 -23.76 -2.97
N ILE A 195 0.11 -24.53 -4.04
CA ILE A 195 -0.11 -24.02 -5.40
C ILE A 195 -1.44 -23.24 -5.49
N GLU A 196 -2.53 -23.77 -4.95
CA GLU A 196 -3.84 -23.10 -4.98
C GLU A 196 -3.85 -21.83 -4.13
N ILE A 197 -3.20 -21.83 -2.96
CA ILE A 197 -3.01 -20.62 -2.15
C ILE A 197 -2.15 -19.60 -2.90
N ALA A 198 -1.04 -20.02 -3.52
CA ALA A 198 -0.19 -19.11 -4.29
C ALA A 198 -0.94 -18.50 -5.48
N LYS A 199 -1.81 -19.25 -6.16
CA LYS A 199 -2.70 -18.71 -7.20
C LYS A 199 -3.61 -17.61 -6.64
N LYS A 200 -4.23 -17.85 -5.48
CA LYS A 200 -5.09 -16.86 -4.83
C LYS A 200 -4.30 -15.64 -4.33
N ASN A 201 -3.05 -15.82 -3.92
CA ASN A 201 -2.18 -14.70 -3.56
C ASN A 201 -1.86 -13.81 -4.77
N VAL A 202 -1.66 -14.37 -5.98
CA VAL A 202 -1.51 -13.55 -7.21
C VAL A 202 -2.77 -12.71 -7.46
N THR A 203 -3.95 -13.32 -7.38
CA THR A 203 -5.22 -12.58 -7.52
C THR A 203 -5.37 -11.51 -6.44
N LEU A 204 -4.98 -11.82 -5.20
CA LEU A 204 -5.01 -10.86 -4.09
C LEU A 204 -4.08 -9.66 -4.34
N SER A 205 -2.87 -9.89 -4.87
CA SER A 205 -1.94 -8.82 -5.23
C SER A 205 -2.48 -7.93 -6.36
N ASP A 206 -3.22 -8.48 -7.34
CA ASP A 206 -3.89 -7.66 -8.37
C ASP A 206 -4.98 -6.76 -7.78
N VAL A 207 -5.78 -7.27 -6.84
CA VAL A 207 -6.80 -6.50 -6.14
C VAL A 207 -6.18 -5.38 -5.30
N GLU A 208 -5.07 -5.67 -4.61
CA GLU A 208 -4.33 -4.67 -3.84
C GLU A 208 -3.72 -3.60 -4.75
N PHE A 209 -3.18 -3.98 -5.91
CA PHE A 209 -2.71 -3.03 -6.93
C PHE A 209 -3.81 -2.08 -7.38
N ARG A 210 -5.02 -2.59 -7.63
CA ARG A 210 -6.17 -1.75 -7.97
C ARG A 210 -6.55 -0.81 -6.82
N ARG A 211 -6.52 -1.29 -5.57
CA ARG A 211 -6.80 -0.46 -4.38
C ARG A 211 -5.82 0.71 -4.28
N ILE A 212 -4.52 0.43 -4.39
CA ILE A 212 -3.46 1.44 -4.36
C ILE A 212 -3.61 2.42 -5.54
N ALA A 213 -3.89 1.93 -6.74
CA ALA A 213 -4.12 2.79 -7.89
C ALA A 213 -5.31 3.74 -7.67
N THR A 214 -6.44 3.24 -7.16
CA THR A 214 -7.61 4.08 -6.82
C THR A 214 -7.28 5.11 -5.74
N GLU A 215 -6.54 4.74 -4.70
CA GLU A 215 -6.12 5.65 -3.63
C GLU A 215 -5.22 6.78 -4.16
N ILE A 216 -4.25 6.45 -5.02
CA ILE A 216 -3.38 7.43 -5.65
C ILE A 216 -4.15 8.34 -6.61
N ILE A 217 -5.12 7.82 -7.37
CA ILE A 217 -5.99 8.65 -8.22
C ILE A 217 -6.73 9.68 -7.35
N ALA A 218 -7.37 9.25 -6.26
CA ALA A 218 -8.08 10.15 -5.35
C ALA A 218 -7.13 11.21 -4.73
N GLN A 219 -5.92 10.81 -4.33
CA GLN A 219 -4.91 11.75 -3.80
C GLN A 219 -4.45 12.78 -4.85
N VAL A 220 -4.33 12.37 -6.11
CA VAL A 220 -3.99 13.26 -7.23
C VAL A 220 -5.12 14.25 -7.49
N GLU A 221 -6.37 13.78 -7.48
CA GLU A 221 -7.56 14.64 -7.66
C GLU A 221 -7.64 15.70 -6.55
N GLN A 222 -7.48 15.29 -5.29
CA GLN A 222 -7.45 16.20 -4.15
C GLN A 222 -6.31 17.23 -4.27
N SER A 223 -5.09 16.77 -4.53
CA SER A 223 -3.88 17.63 -4.65
C SER A 223 -3.96 18.58 -5.85
N TYR A 224 -4.57 18.15 -6.95
CA TYR A 224 -4.81 18.97 -8.13
C TYR A 224 -5.76 20.13 -7.82
N TRP A 225 -6.87 19.85 -7.13
CA TRP A 225 -7.83 20.89 -6.73
C TRP A 225 -7.26 21.82 -5.64
N ASP A 226 -6.40 21.32 -4.75
CA ASP A 226 -5.67 22.17 -3.79
C ASP A 226 -4.71 23.15 -4.47
N LEU A 227 -4.01 22.71 -5.51
CA LEU A 227 -3.17 23.61 -6.31
C LEU A 227 -4.02 24.64 -7.07
N ALA A 228 -5.13 24.22 -7.66
CA ALA A 228 -6.06 25.12 -8.35
C ALA A 228 -6.63 26.19 -7.39
N PHE A 229 -7.04 25.78 -6.18
CA PHE A 229 -7.46 26.67 -5.10
C PHE A 229 -6.35 27.66 -4.73
N ALA A 230 -5.14 27.19 -4.45
CA ALA A 230 -4.04 28.03 -3.99
C ALA A 230 -3.67 29.11 -5.03
N LEU A 231 -3.64 28.76 -6.32
CA LEU A 231 -3.36 29.70 -7.41
C LEU A 231 -4.46 30.78 -7.52
N LYS A 232 -5.73 30.38 -7.43
CA LYS A 232 -6.86 31.31 -7.48
C LYS A 232 -6.95 32.19 -6.24
N ASN A 233 -6.65 31.66 -5.05
CA ASN A 233 -6.61 32.44 -3.81
C ASN A 233 -5.51 33.50 -3.86
N LEU A 234 -4.33 33.19 -4.42
CA LEU A 234 -3.29 34.19 -4.63
C LEU A 234 -3.79 35.36 -5.50
N GLN A 235 -4.55 35.08 -6.56
CA GLN A 235 -5.15 36.13 -7.40
C GLN A 235 -6.08 37.03 -6.58
N VAL A 236 -6.93 36.45 -5.72
CA VAL A 236 -7.80 37.20 -4.80
C VAL A 236 -7.00 38.08 -3.83
N GLN A 237 -5.90 37.58 -3.26
CA GLN A 237 -5.05 38.37 -2.35
C GLN A 237 -4.32 39.51 -3.08
N ILE A 238 -3.82 39.28 -4.29
CA ILE A 238 -3.18 40.33 -5.11
C ILE A 238 -4.19 41.43 -5.46
N GLU A 239 -5.41 41.06 -5.85
CA GLU A 239 -6.49 42.03 -6.07
C GLU A 239 -6.82 42.81 -4.81
N ALA A 240 -6.85 42.15 -3.64
CA ALA A 240 -7.09 42.81 -2.35
C ALA A 240 -6.00 43.86 -2.03
N VAL A 241 -4.72 43.54 -2.24
CA VAL A 241 -3.60 44.51 -2.10
C VAL A 241 -3.78 45.68 -3.06
N LYS A 242 -4.11 45.42 -4.33
CA LYS A 242 -4.33 46.46 -5.34
C LYS A 242 -5.45 47.42 -4.92
N GLN A 243 -6.57 46.88 -4.44
CA GLN A 243 -7.69 47.69 -3.97
C GLN A 243 -7.35 48.49 -2.71
N ALA A 244 -6.66 47.88 -1.73
CA ALA A 244 -6.23 48.58 -0.51
C ALA A 244 -5.25 49.72 -0.80
N ARG A 245 -4.35 49.58 -1.79
CA ARG A 245 -3.45 50.66 -2.22
C ARG A 245 -4.20 51.82 -2.86
N LEU A 246 -5.21 51.53 -3.70
CA LEU A 246 -6.08 52.57 -4.28
C LEU A 246 -6.84 53.33 -3.18
N GLN A 247 -7.30 52.63 -2.15
CA GLN A 247 -7.95 53.25 -0.99
C GLN A 247 -6.98 54.14 -0.20
N LEU A 248 -5.75 53.67 0.05
CA LEU A 248 -4.71 54.45 0.72
C LEU A 248 -4.40 55.75 -0.04
N GLU A 249 -4.21 55.67 -1.36
CA GLU A 249 -3.98 56.83 -2.21
C GLU A 249 -5.16 57.82 -2.16
N SER A 250 -6.39 57.30 -2.14
CA SER A 250 -7.59 58.11 -1.98
C SER A 250 -7.65 58.80 -0.61
N ASN A 251 -7.39 58.07 0.48
CA ASN A 251 -7.37 58.61 1.83
C ASN A 251 -6.31 59.71 1.97
N GLN A 252 -5.11 59.52 1.43
CA GLN A 252 -4.05 60.53 1.42
C GLN A 252 -4.47 61.83 0.71
N ARG A 253 -5.23 61.72 -0.40
CA ARG A 253 -5.79 62.91 -1.07
C ARG A 253 -6.83 63.63 -0.21
N LEU A 254 -7.72 62.89 0.46
CA LEU A 254 -8.77 63.46 1.31
C LEU A 254 -8.20 64.12 2.58
N VAL A 255 -7.14 63.57 3.18
CA VAL A 255 -6.43 64.21 4.29
C VAL A 255 -5.74 65.51 3.84
N LYS A 256 -5.10 65.52 2.67
CA LYS A 256 -4.50 66.76 2.10
C LYS A 256 -5.54 67.85 1.84
N GLN A 257 -6.79 67.46 1.60
CA GLN A 257 -7.93 68.37 1.42
C GLN A 257 -8.61 68.74 2.74
N GLY A 258 -8.16 68.22 3.88
CA GLY A 258 -8.72 68.49 5.20
C GLY A 258 -10.06 67.79 5.49
N VAL A 259 -10.46 66.82 4.65
CA VAL A 259 -11.76 66.12 4.76
C VAL A 259 -11.67 64.90 5.68
N LEU A 260 -10.46 64.33 5.85
CA LEU A 260 -10.21 63.10 6.60
C LEU A 260 -9.13 63.33 7.66
N ALA A 261 -9.20 62.61 8.79
CA ALA A 261 -8.19 62.67 9.85
C ALA A 261 -6.89 61.93 9.47
N PRO A 262 -5.69 62.40 9.87
CA PRO A 262 -4.42 61.73 9.56
C PRO A 262 -4.32 60.26 10.00
N ILE A 263 -5.00 59.89 11.10
CA ILE A 263 -5.03 58.51 11.63
C ILE A 263 -5.56 57.50 10.60
N GLU A 264 -6.39 57.94 9.66
CA GLU A 264 -6.99 57.10 8.62
C GLU A 264 -5.99 56.70 7.51
N ILE A 265 -4.87 57.42 7.38
CA ILE A 265 -3.75 56.99 6.53
C ILE A 265 -3.08 55.78 7.17
N THR A 266 -2.77 55.87 8.46
CA THR A 266 -2.15 54.78 9.21
C THR A 266 -3.03 53.53 9.22
N ALA A 267 -4.35 53.67 9.39
CA ALA A 267 -5.28 52.55 9.31
C ALA A 267 -5.27 51.86 7.92
N ALA A 268 -5.23 52.65 6.84
CA ALA A 268 -5.12 52.14 5.48
C ALA A 268 -3.75 51.49 5.20
N GLU A 269 -2.66 52.02 5.73
CA GLU A 269 -1.31 51.41 5.64
C GLU A 269 -1.25 50.04 6.34
N VAL A 270 -1.87 49.91 7.52
CA VAL A 270 -1.99 48.63 8.24
C VAL A 270 -2.76 47.61 7.38
N GLN A 271 -3.81 48.03 6.69
CA GLN A 271 -4.57 47.15 5.79
C GLN A 271 -3.74 46.66 4.61
N VAL A 272 -3.02 47.57 3.95
CA VAL A 272 -2.13 47.22 2.83
C VAL A 272 -1.10 46.20 3.29
N THR A 273 -0.46 46.44 4.44
CA THR A 273 0.54 45.54 5.02
C THR A 273 -0.04 44.17 5.36
N THR A 274 -1.27 44.13 5.88
CA THR A 274 -1.99 42.88 6.19
C THR A 274 -2.28 42.07 4.93
N PHE A 275 -2.76 42.71 3.86
CA PHE A 275 -2.97 42.00 2.60
C PHE A 275 -1.66 41.58 1.93
N GLU A 276 -0.60 42.37 2.03
CA GLU A 276 0.73 41.98 1.56
C GLU A 276 1.25 40.72 2.28
N GLN A 277 1.05 40.64 3.60
CA GLN A 277 1.35 39.43 4.36
C GLN A 277 0.57 38.22 3.85
N ASN A 278 -0.73 38.37 3.57
CA ASN A 278 -1.57 37.29 3.03
C ASN A 278 -1.13 36.83 1.63
N VAL A 279 -0.57 37.72 0.81
CA VAL A 279 0.02 37.34 -0.48
C VAL A 279 1.20 36.39 -0.28
N TYR A 280 2.12 36.68 0.65
CA TYR A 280 3.26 35.77 0.93
C TYR A 280 2.80 34.41 1.47
N ILE A 281 1.78 34.39 2.34
CA ILE A 281 1.18 33.14 2.83
C ILE A 281 0.56 32.35 1.67
N ALA A 282 -0.14 33.00 0.75
CA ALA A 282 -0.71 32.36 -0.43
C ALA A 282 0.37 31.82 -1.38
N GLN A 283 1.48 32.53 -1.56
CA GLN A 283 2.63 32.07 -2.36
C GLN A 283 3.27 30.80 -1.78
N GLU A 284 3.43 30.75 -0.45
CA GLU A 284 3.90 29.55 0.23
C GLU A 284 2.93 28.38 0.04
N ALA A 285 1.62 28.63 0.18
CA ALA A 285 0.58 27.62 0.00
C ALA A 285 0.61 26.99 -1.41
N ILE A 286 0.83 27.80 -2.46
CA ILE A 286 1.00 27.29 -3.83
C ILE A 286 2.22 26.37 -3.91
N THR A 287 3.35 26.79 -3.33
CA THR A 287 4.59 26.00 -3.36
C THR A 287 4.40 24.65 -2.67
N ARG A 288 3.72 24.62 -1.52
CA ARG A 288 3.39 23.37 -0.81
C ARG A 288 2.45 22.49 -1.63
N ALA A 289 1.34 23.03 -2.13
CA ALA A 289 0.36 22.28 -2.93
C ALA A 289 0.97 21.72 -4.22
N GLU A 290 1.79 22.52 -4.90
CA GLU A 290 2.47 22.10 -6.12
C GLU A 290 3.49 20.98 -5.84
N ASN A 291 4.25 21.07 -4.75
CA ASN A 291 5.18 20.02 -4.37
C ASN A 291 4.45 18.71 -4.03
N THR A 292 3.34 18.77 -3.29
CA THR A 292 2.50 17.59 -3.02
C THR A 292 2.02 16.94 -4.31
N LEU A 293 1.54 17.73 -5.27
CA LEU A 293 1.13 17.20 -6.57
C LEU A 293 2.34 16.62 -7.34
N LYS A 294 3.46 17.33 -7.40
CA LYS A 294 4.68 16.86 -8.07
C LYS A 294 5.21 15.53 -7.51
N THR A 295 5.13 15.32 -6.19
CA THR A 295 5.53 14.02 -5.60
C THR A 295 4.67 12.85 -6.07
N LEU A 296 3.43 13.10 -6.48
CA LEU A 296 2.54 12.06 -7.03
C LEU A 296 2.75 11.83 -8.53
N LEU A 297 3.14 12.87 -9.28
CA LEU A 297 3.23 12.86 -10.75
C LEU A 297 4.62 12.49 -11.29
N LEU A 298 5.68 12.80 -10.55
CA LEU A 298 7.06 12.74 -11.06
C LEU A 298 7.74 11.41 -10.70
N PRO A 299 8.47 10.80 -11.64
CA PRO A 299 9.09 9.49 -11.40
C PRO A 299 10.29 9.58 -10.44
N ASN A 300 11.00 10.70 -10.41
CA ASN A 300 12.22 10.84 -9.62
C ASN A 300 12.53 12.31 -9.29
N ARG A 301 13.48 12.49 -8.36
CA ARG A 301 13.99 13.80 -7.91
C ARG A 301 14.77 14.59 -8.96
N THR A 302 15.10 13.99 -10.10
CA THR A 302 15.88 14.62 -11.18
C THR A 302 15.01 15.05 -12.36
N ALA A 303 13.68 14.87 -12.28
CA ALA A 303 12.76 15.26 -13.33
C ALA A 303 12.79 16.78 -13.55
N GLU A 304 12.91 17.21 -14.80
CA GLU A 304 12.94 18.64 -15.18
C GLU A 304 11.71 19.41 -14.68
N LEU A 305 10.57 18.72 -14.58
CA LEU A 305 9.30 19.27 -14.10
C LEU A 305 9.37 19.78 -12.65
N TRP A 306 10.38 19.42 -11.85
CA TRP A 306 10.58 20.02 -10.53
C TRP A 306 10.74 21.54 -10.61
N GLY A 307 11.47 22.03 -11.62
CA GLY A 307 11.71 23.46 -11.83
C GLY A 307 10.62 24.18 -12.64
N ARG A 308 9.60 23.46 -13.14
CA ARG A 308 8.55 24.05 -13.98
C ARG A 308 7.24 24.25 -13.20
N PRO A 309 6.59 25.42 -13.29
CA PRO A 309 5.32 25.69 -12.63
C PRO A 309 4.19 24.88 -13.29
N LEU A 310 3.40 24.18 -12.49
CA LEU A 310 2.17 23.52 -12.93
C LEU A 310 0.98 24.49 -12.90
N THR A 311 0.18 24.51 -13.97
CA THR A 311 -1.03 25.35 -14.06
C THR A 311 -2.25 24.48 -14.37
N PRO A 312 -3.12 24.21 -13.38
CA PRO A 312 -4.40 23.54 -13.58
C PRO A 312 -5.29 24.29 -14.58
N VAL A 313 -5.70 23.64 -15.66
CA VAL A 313 -6.57 24.25 -16.70
C VAL A 313 -7.97 23.64 -16.80
N THR A 314 -8.27 22.59 -16.02
CA THR A 314 -9.61 21.98 -15.96
C THR A 314 -10.63 23.00 -15.41
N PRO A 315 -11.80 23.15 -16.05
CA PRO A 315 -12.88 24.02 -15.55
C PRO A 315 -13.28 23.64 -14.12
N VAL A 316 -13.53 24.65 -13.29
CA VAL A 316 -13.93 24.45 -11.88
C VAL A 316 -15.43 24.16 -11.76
N ASP A 317 -16.25 24.53 -12.74
CA ASP A 317 -17.70 24.32 -12.71
C ASP A 317 -18.06 22.95 -13.33
N LEU A 318 -17.93 21.88 -12.54
CA LEU A 318 -18.40 20.55 -12.93
C LEU A 318 -19.89 20.39 -12.64
N GLU A 319 -20.61 19.75 -13.57
CA GLU A 319 -22.03 19.42 -13.38
C GLU A 319 -22.17 18.30 -12.35
N VAL A 320 -23.00 18.51 -11.32
CA VAL A 320 -23.18 17.54 -10.23
C VAL A 320 -23.95 16.32 -10.76
N PRO A 321 -23.37 15.11 -10.66
CA PRO A 321 -24.04 13.90 -11.14
C PRO A 321 -25.29 13.59 -10.31
N GLN A 322 -26.41 13.35 -11.00
CA GLN A 322 -27.68 12.97 -10.37
C GLN A 322 -27.70 11.44 -10.14
N ILE A 323 -27.06 10.99 -9.06
CA ILE A 323 -27.00 9.57 -8.67
C ILE A 323 -27.92 9.27 -7.47
N THR A 324 -28.51 8.08 -7.46
CA THR A 324 -29.32 7.61 -6.33
C THR A 324 -28.46 6.88 -5.31
N LEU A 325 -28.79 7.00 -4.03
CA LEU A 325 -28.07 6.30 -2.96
C LEU A 325 -28.05 4.79 -3.15
N GLN A 326 -29.17 4.23 -3.62
CA GLN A 326 -29.31 2.77 -3.75
C GLN A 326 -28.42 2.22 -4.87
N ASP A 327 -28.33 2.94 -6.00
CA ASP A 327 -27.45 2.56 -7.10
C ASP A 327 -25.99 2.67 -6.69
N SER A 328 -25.61 3.76 -5.99
CA SER A 328 -24.25 3.94 -5.46
C SER A 328 -23.82 2.84 -4.48
N ILE A 329 -24.72 2.41 -3.59
CA ILE A 329 -24.44 1.30 -2.67
C ILE A 329 -24.25 -0.01 -3.44
N ALA A 330 -25.13 -0.30 -4.41
CA ALA A 330 -25.05 -1.52 -5.20
C ALA A 330 -23.74 -1.60 -6.01
N ASP A 331 -23.34 -0.48 -6.63
CA ASP A 331 -22.09 -0.40 -7.38
C ASP A 331 -20.86 -0.49 -6.47
N ALA A 332 -20.89 0.14 -5.29
CA ALA A 332 -19.80 0.05 -4.31
C ALA A 332 -19.61 -1.38 -3.81
N LEU A 333 -20.70 -2.06 -3.41
CA LEU A 333 -20.64 -3.45 -2.94
C LEU A 333 -20.11 -4.42 -4.01
N LYS A 334 -20.26 -4.10 -5.28
CA LYS A 334 -19.78 -4.91 -6.40
C LYS A 334 -18.32 -4.66 -6.77
N ASN A 335 -17.88 -3.40 -6.71
CA ASN A 335 -16.60 -2.98 -7.29
C ASN A 335 -15.50 -2.64 -6.27
N ARG A 336 -15.83 -2.50 -4.97
CA ARG A 336 -14.84 -2.15 -3.94
C ARG A 336 -13.77 -3.25 -3.77
N PRO A 337 -12.46 -2.93 -3.91
CA PRO A 337 -11.37 -3.90 -3.79
C PRO A 337 -11.33 -4.66 -2.45
N GLU A 338 -11.63 -4.00 -1.34
CA GLU A 338 -11.62 -4.56 0.02
C GLU A 338 -12.63 -5.70 0.21
N LEU A 339 -13.78 -5.66 -0.48
CA LEU A 339 -14.76 -6.75 -0.49
C LEU A 339 -14.27 -7.93 -1.33
N THR A 340 -13.65 -7.64 -2.47
CA THR A 340 -13.03 -8.68 -3.32
C THR A 340 -11.88 -9.38 -2.57
N GLN A 341 -11.09 -8.63 -1.80
CA GLN A 341 -10.03 -9.17 -0.93
C GLN A 341 -10.61 -10.08 0.16
N ALA A 342 -11.69 -9.68 0.84
CA ALA A 342 -12.36 -10.52 1.84
C ALA A 342 -12.88 -11.83 1.21
N GLN A 343 -13.46 -11.76 0.01
CA GLN A 343 -13.91 -12.94 -0.73
C GLN A 343 -12.74 -13.88 -1.10
N ILE A 344 -11.62 -13.35 -1.59
CA ILE A 344 -10.42 -14.15 -1.90
C ILE A 344 -9.87 -14.84 -0.65
N ASN A 345 -9.88 -14.15 0.50
CA ASN A 345 -9.47 -14.74 1.78
C ASN A 345 -10.39 -15.88 2.23
N LEU A 346 -11.70 -15.74 2.03
CA LEU A 346 -12.66 -16.82 2.27
C LEU A 346 -12.40 -18.02 1.34
N GLU A 347 -12.08 -17.78 0.07
CA GLU A 347 -11.70 -18.84 -0.87
C GLU A 347 -10.41 -19.55 -0.46
N LYS A 348 -9.38 -18.82 0.00
CA LYS A 348 -8.15 -19.40 0.56
C LYS A 348 -8.46 -20.28 1.76
N ASN A 349 -9.28 -19.80 2.70
CA ASN A 349 -9.72 -20.61 3.85
C ASN A 349 -10.47 -21.86 3.40
N ARG A 350 -11.39 -21.78 2.41
CA ARG A 350 -12.08 -22.96 1.86
C ARG A 350 -11.13 -23.99 1.25
N ILE A 351 -10.05 -23.55 0.60
CA ILE A 351 -8.99 -24.43 0.09
C ILE A 351 -8.27 -25.13 1.26
N SER A 352 -7.94 -24.39 2.33
CA SER A 352 -7.37 -24.95 3.56
C SER A 352 -8.33 -25.93 4.25
N THR A 353 -9.62 -25.62 4.36
CA THR A 353 -10.64 -26.53 4.92
C THR A 353 -10.71 -27.83 4.13
N ARG A 354 -10.61 -27.77 2.80
CA ARG A 354 -10.56 -28.95 1.94
C ARG A 354 -9.34 -29.82 2.27
N TYR A 355 -8.16 -29.21 2.43
CA TYR A 355 -6.96 -29.92 2.84
C TYR A 355 -7.08 -30.56 4.22
N PHE A 356 -7.55 -29.82 5.23
CA PHE A 356 -7.74 -30.39 6.57
C PHE A 356 -8.76 -31.52 6.59
N ARG A 357 -9.80 -31.45 5.75
CA ARG A 357 -10.74 -32.57 5.56
C ARG A 357 -10.03 -33.80 4.96
N GLU A 358 -9.11 -33.64 4.02
CA GLU A 358 -8.29 -34.76 3.51
C GLU A 358 -7.40 -35.37 4.59
N LEU A 359 -6.82 -34.57 5.49
CA LEU A 359 -6.01 -35.07 6.61
C LEU A 359 -6.81 -35.91 7.62
N THR A 360 -8.14 -35.77 7.65
CA THR A 360 -8.98 -36.61 8.51
C THR A 360 -9.09 -38.06 8.03
N LYS A 361 -8.76 -38.34 6.76
CA LYS A 361 -8.84 -39.68 6.17
C LYS A 361 -7.66 -40.57 6.60
N PRO A 362 -7.83 -41.89 6.60
CA PRO A 362 -6.71 -42.83 6.75
C PRO A 362 -5.66 -42.66 5.66
N GLU A 363 -4.40 -42.90 6.02
CA GLU A 363 -3.32 -42.98 5.05
C GLU A 363 -3.22 -44.40 4.52
N VAL A 364 -3.38 -44.54 3.21
CA VAL A 364 -3.23 -45.81 2.51
C VAL A 364 -2.32 -45.54 1.33
N ASN A 365 -1.12 -46.11 1.34
CA ASN A 365 -0.12 -45.88 0.31
C ASN A 365 0.21 -47.21 -0.36
N LEU A 366 0.14 -47.24 -1.68
CA LEU A 366 0.77 -48.28 -2.49
C LEU A 366 2.23 -47.89 -2.69
N TYR A 367 3.17 -48.76 -2.34
CA TYR A 367 4.57 -48.53 -2.65
C TYR A 367 5.15 -49.69 -3.46
N GLY A 368 5.94 -49.34 -4.46
CA GLY A 368 6.75 -50.27 -5.24
C GLY A 368 8.21 -49.88 -5.08
N ALA A 369 9.07 -50.86 -4.83
CA ALA A 369 10.51 -50.68 -4.77
C ALA A 369 11.21 -51.76 -5.59
N TYR A 370 12.18 -51.33 -6.38
CA TYR A 370 13.13 -52.17 -7.08
C TYR A 370 14.52 -51.85 -6.55
N THR A 371 15.26 -52.86 -6.14
CA THR A 371 16.66 -52.72 -5.74
C THR A 371 17.49 -53.72 -6.54
N GLY A 372 18.30 -53.22 -7.46
CA GLY A 372 19.41 -53.99 -8.03
C GLY A 372 20.61 -53.92 -7.11
N ALA A 373 21.30 -55.04 -6.92
CA ALA A 373 22.57 -55.09 -6.21
C ALA A 373 23.67 -55.65 -7.12
N GLY A 374 24.83 -55.00 -7.09
CA GLY A 374 26.07 -55.45 -7.69
C GLY A 374 27.14 -55.61 -6.62
N LEU A 375 27.92 -56.68 -6.72
CA LEU A 375 29.10 -56.88 -5.89
C LEU A 375 30.18 -57.52 -6.77
N ALA A 376 31.39 -56.98 -6.67
CA ALA A 376 32.58 -57.60 -7.20
C ALA A 376 33.78 -57.24 -6.33
N GLY A 377 34.84 -58.04 -6.37
CA GLY A 377 36.09 -57.71 -5.70
C GLY A 377 37.23 -58.60 -6.17
N THR A 378 38.42 -58.31 -5.65
CA THR A 378 39.60 -59.15 -5.90
C THR A 378 39.65 -60.27 -4.88
N ASN A 379 39.74 -61.51 -5.36
CA ASN A 379 39.90 -62.67 -4.49
C ASN A 379 41.24 -62.58 -3.74
N THR A 380 41.18 -62.63 -2.41
CA THR A 380 42.37 -62.57 -1.55
C THR A 380 43.01 -63.94 -1.31
N GLY A 381 42.39 -65.03 -1.81
CA GLY A 381 42.84 -66.40 -1.57
C GLY A 381 42.51 -66.93 -0.17
N VAL A 382 41.68 -66.20 0.58
CA VAL A 382 41.26 -66.56 1.94
C VAL A 382 40.03 -67.49 1.89
N GLY A 383 40.10 -68.62 2.58
CA GLY A 383 39.03 -69.63 2.66
C GLY A 383 39.27 -70.87 1.79
N ASN A 384 38.63 -72.00 2.14
CA ASN A 384 38.82 -73.30 1.47
C ASN A 384 38.02 -73.45 0.17
N SER A 385 37.26 -72.43 -0.25
CA SER A 385 36.46 -72.44 -1.47
C SER A 385 36.50 -71.07 -2.14
N PRO A 386 36.81 -70.98 -3.44
CA PRO A 386 36.89 -69.69 -4.14
C PRO A 386 35.49 -69.04 -4.21
N PRO A 387 35.42 -67.68 -4.17
CA PRO A 387 34.16 -66.98 -4.39
C PRO A 387 33.65 -67.25 -5.82
N PRO A 388 32.32 -67.24 -6.06
CA PRO A 388 31.74 -67.38 -7.39
C PRO A 388 32.33 -66.39 -8.41
N ASP A 389 32.57 -66.82 -9.64
CA ASP A 389 33.22 -66.02 -10.69
C ASP A 389 32.53 -64.69 -10.98
N ILE A 390 31.19 -64.64 -10.84
CA ILE A 390 30.40 -63.41 -10.99
C ILE A 390 30.83 -62.32 -10.01
N LEU A 391 31.44 -62.67 -8.87
CA LEU A 391 31.90 -61.74 -7.85
C LEU A 391 33.38 -61.36 -7.99
N ILE A 392 34.10 -61.94 -8.96
CA ILE A 392 35.53 -61.69 -9.16
C ILE A 392 35.71 -60.59 -10.21
N GLY A 393 36.34 -59.48 -9.83
CA GLY A 393 36.63 -58.37 -10.73
C GLY A 393 36.71 -57.02 -10.04
N GLY A 394 36.41 -55.97 -10.79
CA GLY A 394 36.44 -54.58 -10.31
C GLY A 394 35.05 -53.92 -10.32
N ILE A 395 35.04 -52.59 -10.25
CA ILE A 395 33.80 -51.82 -10.32
C ILE A 395 33.00 -52.09 -11.61
N GLY A 396 33.68 -52.32 -12.74
CA GLY A 396 33.02 -52.68 -14.01
C GLY A 396 32.20 -53.97 -13.89
N THR A 397 32.74 -55.00 -13.24
CA THR A 397 32.03 -56.26 -12.96
C THR A 397 30.86 -56.06 -12.00
N SER A 398 31.04 -55.23 -10.96
CA SER A 398 29.95 -54.90 -10.05
C SER A 398 28.80 -54.20 -10.77
N LEU A 399 29.11 -53.24 -11.66
CA LEU A 399 28.13 -52.54 -12.47
C LEU A 399 27.48 -53.46 -13.51
N SER A 400 28.23 -54.39 -14.13
CA SER A 400 27.63 -55.37 -15.03
C SER A 400 26.68 -56.30 -14.29
N ASN A 401 26.99 -56.70 -13.05
CA ASN A 401 26.08 -57.49 -12.21
C ASN A 401 24.82 -56.71 -11.86
N LEU A 402 24.97 -55.41 -11.57
CA LEU A 402 23.86 -54.51 -11.26
C LEU A 402 22.92 -54.32 -12.46
N PHE A 403 23.44 -53.86 -13.60
CA PHE A 403 22.64 -53.58 -14.79
C PHE A 403 22.21 -54.84 -15.54
N GLY A 404 22.96 -55.93 -15.40
CA GLY A 404 22.57 -57.27 -15.84
C GLY A 404 21.53 -57.94 -14.94
N GLN A 405 21.09 -57.28 -13.87
CA GLN A 405 20.06 -57.76 -12.94
C GLN A 405 20.37 -59.13 -12.33
N ALA A 406 21.65 -59.37 -11.98
CA ALA A 406 22.08 -60.65 -11.41
C ALA A 406 21.50 -60.90 -10.01
N PHE A 407 21.30 -59.84 -9.22
CA PHE A 407 20.74 -59.90 -7.87
C PHE A 407 19.62 -58.86 -7.67
N PRO A 408 18.45 -59.03 -8.31
CA PRO A 408 17.36 -58.07 -8.23
C PRO A 408 16.45 -58.36 -7.04
N THR A 409 15.95 -57.32 -6.39
CA THR A 409 14.93 -57.39 -5.36
C THR A 409 13.75 -56.52 -5.77
N TYR A 410 12.56 -57.11 -5.80
CA TYR A 410 11.30 -56.39 -6.04
C TYR A 410 10.45 -56.46 -4.79
N ARG A 411 9.85 -55.34 -4.40
CA ARG A 411 8.91 -55.26 -3.29
C ARG A 411 7.72 -54.42 -3.72
N VAL A 412 6.53 -54.98 -3.65
CA VAL A 412 5.27 -54.25 -3.82
C VAL A 412 4.46 -54.45 -2.55
N GLY A 413 3.98 -53.37 -1.96
CA GLY A 413 3.24 -53.44 -0.71
C GLY A 413 2.24 -52.31 -0.58
N VAL A 414 1.25 -52.52 0.29
CA VAL A 414 0.30 -51.48 0.69
C VAL A 414 0.51 -51.22 2.17
N THR A 415 0.80 -49.96 2.52
CA THR A 415 0.95 -49.52 3.91
C THR A 415 -0.31 -48.77 4.32
N ILE A 416 -0.95 -49.21 5.40
CA ILE A 416 -2.18 -48.64 5.93
C ILE A 416 -1.89 -48.07 7.32
N SER A 417 -2.08 -46.75 7.50
CA SER A 417 -1.96 -46.06 8.78
C SER A 417 -3.28 -45.38 9.12
N ILE A 418 -3.98 -45.91 10.14
CA ILE A 418 -5.29 -45.44 10.58
C ILE A 418 -5.14 -44.76 11.95
N PRO A 419 -5.21 -43.41 12.02
CA PRO A 419 -5.21 -42.72 13.30
C PRO A 419 -6.56 -42.91 14.01
N LEU A 420 -6.59 -43.68 15.11
CA LEU A 420 -7.84 -44.06 15.79
C LEU A 420 -8.65 -42.86 16.30
N ARG A 421 -8.01 -41.94 17.04
CA ARG A 421 -8.68 -40.73 17.58
C ARG A 421 -8.64 -39.55 16.62
N ASN A 422 -7.55 -39.43 15.85
CA ASN A 422 -7.28 -38.35 14.89
C ASN A 422 -7.60 -36.92 15.39
N GLY A 423 -7.32 -36.65 16.68
CA GLY A 423 -7.76 -35.43 17.36
C GLY A 423 -7.18 -34.16 16.74
N VAL A 424 -5.90 -34.16 16.36
CA VAL A 424 -5.23 -33.01 15.75
C VAL A 424 -5.85 -32.64 14.41
N ALA A 425 -6.05 -33.60 13.49
CA ALA A 425 -6.64 -33.30 12.18
C ALA A 425 -8.09 -32.80 12.30
N LYS A 426 -8.87 -33.36 13.23
CA LYS A 426 -10.24 -32.89 13.51
C LYS A 426 -10.25 -31.49 14.12
N ALA A 427 -9.35 -31.20 15.05
CA ALA A 427 -9.22 -29.87 15.65
C ALA A 427 -8.80 -28.82 14.62
N ASN A 428 -7.83 -29.13 13.75
CA ASN A 428 -7.41 -28.23 12.68
C ASN A 428 -8.52 -27.97 11.66
N LEU A 429 -9.32 -28.99 11.32
CA LEU A 429 -10.52 -28.81 10.49
C LEU A 429 -11.56 -27.91 11.19
N GLY A 430 -11.81 -28.13 12.48
CA GLY A 430 -12.70 -27.28 13.28
C GLY A 430 -12.23 -25.83 13.34
N ALA A 431 -10.93 -25.60 13.55
CA ALA A 431 -10.32 -24.28 13.54
C ALA A 431 -10.48 -23.59 12.17
N SER A 432 -10.23 -24.30 11.06
CA SER A 432 -10.42 -23.75 9.71
C SER A 432 -11.87 -23.37 9.43
N LEU A 433 -12.85 -24.16 9.90
CA LEU A 433 -14.27 -23.81 9.78
C LEU A 433 -14.64 -22.56 10.61
N ALA A 434 -14.11 -22.45 11.83
CA ALA A 434 -14.32 -21.28 12.68
C ALA A 434 -13.68 -20.01 12.09
N GLU A 435 -12.48 -20.13 11.53
CA GLU A 435 -11.80 -19.06 10.79
C GLU A 435 -12.62 -18.62 9.56
N GLY A 436 -13.24 -19.55 8.83
CA GLY A 436 -14.18 -19.22 7.75
C GLY A 436 -15.34 -18.36 8.23
N ASN A 437 -15.97 -18.73 9.34
CA ASN A 437 -17.04 -17.93 9.95
C ASN A 437 -16.55 -16.54 10.39
N GLN A 438 -15.33 -16.44 10.93
CA GLN A 438 -14.72 -15.16 11.32
C GLN A 438 -14.51 -14.26 10.09
N ILE A 439 -14.05 -14.81 8.96
CA ILE A 439 -13.89 -14.07 7.70
C ILE A 439 -15.24 -13.56 7.20
N GLU A 440 -16.30 -14.38 7.26
CA GLU A 440 -17.65 -13.96 6.86
C GLU A 440 -18.20 -12.83 7.74
N VAL A 441 -17.94 -12.87 9.06
CA VAL A 441 -18.31 -11.77 9.97
C VAL A 441 -17.51 -10.50 9.64
N GLN A 442 -16.22 -10.63 9.35
CA GLN A 442 -15.39 -9.50 8.96
C GLN A 442 -15.82 -8.90 7.61
N GLN A 443 -16.24 -9.74 6.66
CA GLN A 443 -16.82 -9.30 5.40
C GLN A 443 -18.08 -8.46 5.64
N LYS A 444 -19.03 -8.94 6.46
CA LYS A 444 -20.25 -8.17 6.82
C LYS A 444 -19.92 -6.83 7.47
N LYS A 445 -18.89 -6.78 8.32
CA LYS A 445 -18.41 -5.52 8.91
C LYS A 445 -17.86 -4.57 7.82
N THR A 446 -17.11 -5.08 6.86
CA THR A 446 -16.61 -4.30 5.72
C THR A 446 -17.76 -3.80 4.84
N GLU A 447 -18.78 -4.62 4.57
CA GLU A 447 -19.98 -4.22 3.82
C GLU A 447 -20.73 -3.06 4.52
N GLN A 448 -20.88 -3.12 5.85
CA GLN A 448 -21.44 -2.03 6.64
C GLN A 448 -20.59 -0.75 6.58
N GLY A 449 -19.25 -0.90 6.59
CA GLY A 449 -18.32 0.21 6.43
C GLY A 449 -18.45 0.90 5.07
N VAL A 450 -18.47 0.12 3.99
CA VAL A 450 -18.67 0.60 2.62
C VAL A 450 -20.01 1.32 2.50
N GLU A 451 -21.08 0.78 3.07
CA GLU A 451 -22.38 1.45 3.06
C GLU A 451 -22.34 2.81 3.78
N ALA A 452 -21.69 2.87 4.96
CA ALA A 452 -21.52 4.12 5.70
C ALA A 452 -20.67 5.14 4.92
N GLU A 453 -19.58 4.70 4.27
CA GLU A 453 -18.73 5.54 3.42
C GLU A 453 -19.53 6.14 2.26
N VAL A 454 -20.29 5.32 1.52
CA VAL A 454 -21.11 5.79 0.39
C VAL A 454 -22.17 6.80 0.84
N ARG A 455 -22.84 6.55 1.98
CA ARG A 455 -23.80 7.49 2.55
C ARG A 455 -23.14 8.82 2.93
N ASN A 456 -21.96 8.77 3.53
CA ASN A 456 -21.22 9.97 3.92
C ASN A 456 -20.72 10.75 2.70
N ALA A 457 -20.19 10.08 1.68
CA ALA A 457 -19.73 10.70 0.44
C ALA A 457 -20.89 11.40 -0.29
N LEU A 458 -22.04 10.73 -0.45
CA LEU A 458 -23.21 11.34 -1.08
C LEU A 458 -23.77 12.52 -0.27
N GLN A 459 -23.75 12.43 1.06
CA GLN A 459 -24.13 13.55 1.93
C GLN A 459 -23.12 14.71 1.83
N ALA A 460 -21.83 14.41 1.72
CA ALA A 460 -20.77 15.41 1.53
C ALA A 460 -20.94 16.13 0.20
N LEU A 461 -21.22 15.42 -0.90
CA LEU A 461 -21.52 15.99 -2.21
C LEU A 461 -22.70 16.98 -2.15
N ARG A 462 -23.84 16.55 -1.62
CA ARG A 462 -25.02 17.43 -1.45
C ARG A 462 -24.74 18.63 -0.55
N SER A 463 -23.98 18.42 0.52
CA SER A 463 -23.59 19.50 1.44
C SER A 463 -22.63 20.49 0.78
N ALA A 464 -21.71 20.02 -0.06
CA ALA A 464 -20.77 20.85 -0.81
C ALA A 464 -21.50 21.70 -1.85
N GLU A 465 -22.48 21.13 -2.56
CA GLU A 465 -23.33 21.86 -3.50
C GLU A 465 -24.13 22.97 -2.79
N ALA A 466 -24.78 22.65 -1.67
CA ALA A 466 -25.51 23.64 -0.88
C ALA A 466 -24.59 24.74 -0.32
N ARG A 467 -23.38 24.39 0.12
CA ARG A 467 -22.36 25.36 0.58
C ARG A 467 -21.90 26.28 -0.55
N LEU A 468 -21.71 25.75 -1.75
CA LEU A 468 -21.35 26.56 -2.92
C LEU A 468 -22.45 27.58 -3.22
N ASN A 469 -23.71 27.14 -3.30
CA ASN A 469 -24.85 28.03 -3.54
C ASN A 469 -24.96 29.13 -2.47
N ALA A 470 -24.74 28.78 -1.19
CA ALA A 470 -24.72 29.76 -0.10
C ALA A 470 -23.52 30.72 -0.19
N ALA A 471 -22.34 30.23 -0.58
CA ALA A 471 -21.14 31.04 -0.70
C ALA A 471 -21.23 32.04 -1.88
N ILE A 472 -21.81 31.63 -3.01
CA ILE A 472 -22.12 32.51 -4.14
C ILE A 472 -23.05 33.65 -3.69
N ALA A 473 -24.16 33.30 -3.03
CA ALA A 473 -25.11 34.30 -2.53
C ALA A 473 -24.46 35.25 -1.49
N ALA A 474 -23.59 34.73 -0.62
CA ALA A 474 -22.85 35.52 0.36
C ALA A 474 -21.85 36.48 -0.30
N ARG A 475 -21.13 36.04 -1.35
CA ARG A 475 -20.24 36.90 -2.12
C ARG A 475 -20.99 38.00 -2.84
N ASP A 476 -22.10 37.68 -3.51
CA ASP A 476 -22.95 38.67 -4.18
C ASP A 476 -23.51 39.71 -3.20
N ALA A 477 -23.90 39.29 -1.99
CA ALA A 477 -24.37 40.19 -0.94
C ALA A 477 -23.24 41.09 -0.39
N ALA A 478 -22.06 40.52 -0.12
CA ALA A 478 -20.90 41.26 0.36
C ALA A 478 -20.42 42.29 -0.66
N GLU A 479 -20.50 41.97 -1.96
CA GLU A 479 -20.14 42.88 -3.05
C GLU A 479 -21.08 44.09 -3.11
N LYS A 480 -22.41 43.85 -3.02
CA LYS A 480 -23.41 44.93 -2.95
C LYS A 480 -23.24 45.80 -1.71
N LEU A 481 -22.89 45.19 -0.58
CA LEU A 481 -22.70 45.89 0.69
C LEU A 481 -21.46 46.78 0.63
N TYR A 482 -20.33 46.26 0.13
CA TYR A 482 -19.11 47.02 -0.10
C TYR A 482 -19.35 48.21 -1.04
N ALA A 483 -19.99 47.97 -2.20
CA ALA A 483 -20.29 49.04 -3.15
C ALA A 483 -21.28 50.10 -2.58
N SER A 484 -22.15 49.71 -1.66
CA SER A 484 -23.06 50.65 -1.00
C SER A 484 -22.37 51.45 0.09
N GLU A 485 -21.50 50.83 0.87
CA GLU A 485 -20.68 51.49 1.89
C GLU A 485 -19.72 52.50 1.24
N GLU A 486 -19.10 52.14 0.11
CA GLU A 486 -18.22 53.05 -0.66
C GLU A 486 -18.99 54.30 -1.13
N ARG A 487 -20.25 54.13 -1.59
CA ARG A 487 -21.11 55.27 -1.97
C ARG A 487 -21.45 56.16 -0.78
N GLN A 488 -21.77 55.58 0.38
CA GLN A 488 -22.05 56.34 1.60
C GLN A 488 -20.80 57.09 2.10
N PHE A 489 -19.62 56.46 2.01
CA PHE A 489 -18.36 57.10 2.37
C PHE A 489 -18.07 58.31 1.48
N ARG A 490 -18.25 58.18 0.15
CA ARG A 490 -18.13 59.31 -0.79
C ARG A 490 -19.13 60.44 -0.52
N ALA A 491 -20.29 60.12 0.05
CA ALA A 491 -21.30 61.09 0.47
C ALA A 491 -21.06 61.69 1.88
N GLY A 492 -20.02 61.24 2.58
CA GLY A 492 -19.68 61.69 3.94
C GLY A 492 -20.54 61.09 5.05
N THR A 493 -21.33 60.04 4.77
CA THR A 493 -22.23 59.41 5.76
C THR A 493 -21.71 58.08 6.31
N SER A 494 -20.47 57.71 6.00
CA SER A 494 -19.80 56.49 6.49
C SER A 494 -18.35 56.78 6.87
N THR A 495 -17.69 55.81 7.49
CA THR A 495 -16.31 55.89 7.97
C THR A 495 -15.38 54.97 7.18
N VAL A 496 -14.09 55.29 7.14
CA VAL A 496 -13.06 54.44 6.51
C VAL A 496 -13.06 53.05 7.15
N PHE A 497 -13.22 52.99 8.47
CA PHE A 497 -13.35 51.73 9.21
C PHE A 497 -14.45 50.82 8.66
N LEU A 498 -15.65 51.36 8.40
CA LEU A 498 -16.76 50.57 7.85
C LEU A 498 -16.46 50.08 6.43
N VAL A 499 -15.90 50.93 5.56
CA VAL A 499 -15.51 50.53 4.20
C VAL A 499 -14.46 49.43 4.24
N GLN A 500 -13.44 49.56 5.10
CA GLN A 500 -12.39 48.57 5.31
C GLN A 500 -12.95 47.25 5.86
N GLN A 501 -13.89 47.32 6.80
CA GLN A 501 -14.59 46.14 7.30
C GLN A 501 -15.35 45.42 6.18
N ARG A 502 -16.11 46.14 5.35
CA ARG A 502 -16.83 45.55 4.20
C ARG A 502 -15.89 44.98 3.14
N GLN A 503 -14.75 45.62 2.92
CA GLN A 503 -13.73 45.11 2.01
C GLN A 503 -13.16 43.78 2.51
N ASN A 504 -12.83 43.69 3.81
CA ASN A 504 -12.36 42.45 4.42
C ASN A 504 -13.40 41.33 4.32
N GLU A 505 -14.68 41.64 4.56
CA GLU A 505 -15.80 40.71 4.40
C GLU A 505 -15.94 40.22 2.95
N LEU A 506 -15.81 41.10 1.95
CA LEU A 506 -15.86 40.74 0.53
C LEU A 506 -14.69 39.84 0.12
N VAL A 507 -13.46 40.15 0.55
CA VAL A 507 -12.28 39.33 0.26
C VAL A 507 -12.43 37.94 0.89
N ALA A 508 -12.92 37.87 2.13
CA ALA A 508 -13.22 36.60 2.79
C ALA A 508 -14.34 35.82 2.07
N ALA A 509 -15.40 36.49 1.61
CA ALA A 509 -16.49 35.86 0.88
C ALA A 509 -16.02 35.27 -0.46
N ARG A 510 -15.17 35.99 -1.21
CA ARG A 510 -14.55 35.49 -2.45
C ARG A 510 -13.66 34.27 -2.19
N GLY A 511 -12.88 34.29 -1.12
CA GLY A 511 -12.08 33.13 -0.69
C GLY A 511 -12.94 31.91 -0.34
N ASN A 512 -14.06 32.13 0.36
CA ASN A 512 -14.99 31.07 0.74
C ASN A 512 -15.76 30.48 -0.44
N GLU A 513 -16.15 31.30 -1.44
CA GLU A 513 -16.75 30.82 -2.69
C GLU A 513 -15.79 29.89 -3.44
N LEU A 514 -14.54 30.33 -3.63
CA LEU A 514 -13.52 29.52 -4.28
C LEU A 514 -13.23 28.21 -3.52
N LEU A 515 -13.19 28.27 -2.19
CA LEU A 515 -13.05 27.07 -1.35
C LEU A 515 -14.22 26.12 -1.57
N ALA A 516 -15.45 26.64 -1.56
CA ALA A 516 -16.65 25.83 -1.78
C ALA A 516 -16.71 25.21 -3.19
N GLN A 517 -16.25 25.93 -4.22
CA GLN A 517 -16.14 25.42 -5.59
C GLN A 517 -15.18 24.22 -5.67
N THR A 518 -13.95 24.39 -5.14
CA THR A 518 -12.97 23.30 -5.15
C THR A 518 -13.38 22.14 -4.25
N ALA A 519 -14.04 22.40 -3.12
CA ALA A 519 -14.60 21.36 -2.25
C ALA A 519 -15.70 20.55 -2.94
N LEU A 520 -16.53 21.17 -3.78
CA LEU A 520 -17.51 20.46 -4.59
C LEU A 520 -16.82 19.52 -5.58
N ASN A 521 -15.81 19.99 -6.30
CA ASN A 521 -15.08 19.13 -7.24
C ASN A 521 -14.37 17.96 -6.56
N LYS A 522 -13.84 18.19 -5.36
CA LYS A 522 -13.27 17.13 -4.52
C LYS A 522 -14.31 16.11 -4.07
N ALA A 523 -15.52 16.56 -3.72
CA ALA A 523 -16.63 15.69 -3.35
C ALA A 523 -17.23 14.94 -4.54
N ILE A 524 -17.02 15.41 -5.79
CA ILE A 524 -17.40 14.69 -7.02
C ILE A 524 -16.37 13.59 -7.34
N SER A 525 -15.09 13.79 -7.00
CA SER A 525 -14.03 12.81 -7.22
C SER A 525 -13.98 11.69 -6.18
N GLU A 526 -14.39 11.98 -4.93
CA GLU A 526 -14.61 10.96 -3.88
C GLU A 526 -15.84 10.09 -4.17
#